data_AF-A0A938FTY1-F1
#
_entry.id   AF-A0A938FTY1-F1
#
_cell.length_a   1.000
_cell.length_b   1.000
_cell.length_c   1.000
_cell.angle_alpha   90.00
_cell.angle_beta   90.00
_cell.angle_gamma   90.00
#
_symmetry.space_group_name_H-M   'P 1'
#
loop_
_entity.id
_entity.type
_entity.pdbx_description
1 polymer ?
#
loop_
_entity_poly.entity_id
_entity_poly.type
_entity_poly.pdbx_seq_one_letter_code
_entity_poly.pdbx_strand_id
1 'polypeptide(L)'
;MFQISRDGKTVIDPNGYPEGVVNRLDYKQPDHLEQLPSSMRVKTGHGNSHTFLTREFVEAIVRDRHPAVNVWEAIAYTLPGIVAHQSALRGGECLKIRDYGMAPV
;
A
#
# COMPACT_ATOMS: atom_id res chain seq x y z
N MET A 1 -14.30 7.91 -6.10
CA MET A 1 -14.84 7.63 -4.74
C MET A 1 -16.26 7.13 -4.89
N PHE A 2 -16.79 6.32 -3.99
CA PHE A 2 -18.18 5.88 -4.03
C PHE A 2 -18.95 6.53 -2.88
N GLN A 3 -20.19 6.91 -3.13
CA GLN A 3 -21.13 7.35 -2.11
C GLN A 3 -22.39 6.51 -2.22
N ILE A 4 -22.87 6.00 -1.10
CA ILE A 4 -24.14 5.29 -1.01
C ILE A 4 -25.14 6.24 -0.37
N SER A 5 -26.25 6.50 -1.04
CA SER A 5 -27.29 7.38 -0.53
C SER A 5 -28.69 6.93 -0.95
N ARG A 6 -29.66 7.10 -0.05
CA ARG A 6 -31.09 6.97 -0.33
C ARG A 6 -31.69 8.38 -0.32
N ASP A 7 -32.37 8.74 -1.40
CA ASP A 7 -32.96 10.07 -1.59
C ASP A 7 -31.97 11.23 -1.35
N GLY A 8 -30.72 11.04 -1.81
CA GLY A 8 -29.66 12.04 -1.69
C GLY A 8 -29.02 12.16 -0.30
N LYS A 9 -29.42 11.34 0.68
CA LYS A 9 -28.85 11.32 2.04
C LYS A 9 -28.17 9.99 2.34
N THR A 10 -27.09 10.04 3.11
CA THR A 10 -26.51 8.82 3.69
C THR A 10 -27.48 8.31 4.74
N VAL A 11 -28.07 7.13 4.51
CA VAL A 11 -28.91 6.43 5.47
C VAL A 11 -28.13 5.20 5.95
N ILE A 12 -28.13 4.93 7.26
CA ILE A 12 -27.40 3.82 7.86
C ILE A 12 -28.40 2.72 8.23
N ASP A 13 -28.11 1.49 7.80
CA ASP A 13 -28.91 0.31 8.11
C ASP A 13 -28.70 -0.17 9.57
N PRO A 14 -29.50 -1.13 10.06
CA PRO A 14 -29.35 -1.66 11.42
C PRO A 14 -27.99 -2.32 11.72
N ASN A 15 -27.21 -2.67 10.70
CA ASN A 15 -25.88 -3.27 10.83
C ASN A 15 -24.75 -2.21 10.81
N GLY A 16 -25.08 -0.92 10.66
CA GLY A 16 -24.12 0.18 10.62
C GLY A 16 -23.58 0.51 9.24
N TYR A 17 -24.17 -0.03 8.17
CA TYR A 17 -23.72 0.21 6.80
C TYR A 17 -24.57 1.25 6.07
N PRO A 18 -23.98 2.08 5.20
CA PRO A 18 -24.76 2.94 4.31
C PRO A 18 -25.67 2.13 3.37
N GLU A 19 -26.94 2.51 3.29
CA GLU A 19 -27.94 1.91 2.40
C GLU A 19 -28.44 2.91 1.34
N GLY A 20 -28.70 2.42 0.13
CA GLY A 20 -29.22 3.23 -0.98
C GLY A 20 -28.53 2.96 -2.31
N VAL A 21 -28.64 3.92 -3.23
CA VAL A 21 -28.04 3.87 -4.57
C VAL A 21 -26.55 4.15 -4.46
N VAL A 22 -25.74 3.31 -5.11
CA VAL A 22 -24.29 3.51 -5.23
C VAL A 22 -24.02 4.51 -6.34
N ASN A 23 -23.48 5.67 -5.98
CA ASN A 23 -23.06 6.70 -6.92
C ASN A 23 -21.53 6.73 -7.00
N ARG A 24 -21.01 6.71 -8.23
CA ARG A 24 -19.59 6.93 -8.50
C ARG A 24 -19.32 8.42 -8.56
N LEU A 25 -18.46 8.90 -7.68
CA LEU A 25 -17.96 10.26 -7.68
C LEU A 25 -16.56 10.30 -8.29
N ASP A 26 -16.33 11.30 -9.14
CA ASP A 26 -14.99 11.61 -9.61
C ASP A 26 -14.16 12.10 -8.44
N TYR A 27 -13.08 11.37 -8.14
CA TYR A 27 -12.09 11.77 -7.17
C TYR A 27 -10.77 11.96 -7.90
N LYS A 28 -10.34 13.21 -8.00
CA LYS A 28 -9.03 13.53 -8.56
C LYS A 28 -7.98 13.25 -7.49
N GLN A 29 -7.26 12.14 -7.65
CA GLN A 29 -6.14 11.83 -6.76
C GLN A 29 -5.06 12.91 -6.91
N PRO A 30 -4.55 13.49 -5.80
CA PRO A 30 -3.37 14.35 -5.85
C PRO A 30 -2.16 13.53 -6.30
N ASP A 31 -1.26 14.15 -7.07
CA ASP A 31 -0.08 13.47 -7.63
C ASP A 31 1.19 13.65 -6.79
N HIS A 32 1.20 14.64 -5.90
CA HIS A 32 2.28 14.95 -4.95
C HIS A 32 3.66 15.20 -5.58
N LEU A 33 3.71 15.50 -6.89
CA LEU A 33 4.97 15.65 -7.62
C LEU A 33 5.83 16.80 -7.06
N GLU A 34 5.24 17.76 -6.37
CA GLU A 34 5.95 18.84 -5.68
C GLU A 34 7.00 18.35 -4.66
N GLN A 35 6.80 17.15 -4.08
CA GLN A 35 7.70 16.57 -3.07
C GLN A 35 8.97 15.96 -3.69
N LEU A 36 9.00 15.78 -5.01
CA LEU A 36 10.13 15.23 -5.73
C LEU A 36 11.09 16.33 -6.23
N PRO A 37 12.39 16.04 -6.37
CA PRO A 37 13.31 16.91 -7.10
C PRO A 37 12.78 17.14 -8.52
N SER A 38 13.03 18.33 -9.08
CA SER A 38 12.47 18.73 -10.39
C SER A 38 12.75 17.71 -11.51
N SER A 39 13.93 17.09 -11.52
CA SER A 39 14.32 16.06 -12.49
C SER A 39 13.53 14.75 -12.39
N MET A 40 12.86 14.50 -11.25
CA MET A 40 12.09 13.29 -10.98
C MET A 40 10.57 13.51 -11.08
N ARG A 41 10.10 14.71 -11.41
CA ARG A 41 8.66 15.04 -11.55
C ARG A 41 8.08 14.54 -12.88
N VAL A 42 8.20 13.24 -13.11
CA VAL A 42 7.72 12.55 -14.31
C VAL A 42 6.53 11.67 -13.95
N LYS A 43 5.55 11.57 -14.86
CA LYS A 43 4.41 10.67 -14.69
C LYS A 43 4.86 9.23 -14.84
N THR A 44 4.44 8.35 -13.94
CA THR A 44 4.73 6.91 -14.01
C THR A 44 3.47 6.08 -13.77
N GLY A 45 3.56 4.77 -13.99
CA GLY A 45 2.49 3.83 -13.64
C GLY A 45 2.22 3.78 -12.12
N HIS A 46 1.16 3.03 -11.76
CA HIS A 46 0.79 2.75 -10.37
C HIS A 46 0.65 4.01 -9.49
N GLY A 47 -0.04 5.04 -9.99
CA GLY A 47 -0.29 6.27 -9.23
C GLY A 47 0.96 7.11 -9.00
N ASN A 48 1.90 7.14 -9.95
CA ASN A 48 3.19 7.83 -9.88
C ASN A 48 4.18 7.29 -8.83
N SER A 49 3.92 6.14 -8.20
CA SER A 49 4.71 5.65 -7.05
C SER A 49 6.20 5.43 -7.33
N HIS A 50 6.59 5.13 -8.57
CA HIS A 50 7.94 4.70 -8.91
C HIS A 50 9.00 5.75 -8.58
N THR A 51 8.73 7.04 -8.84
CA THR A 51 9.67 8.13 -8.60
C THR A 51 9.82 8.42 -7.11
N PHE A 52 8.74 8.28 -6.32
CA PHE A 52 8.79 8.40 -4.86
C PHE A 52 9.60 7.27 -4.22
N LEU A 53 9.37 6.03 -4.62
CA LEU A 53 10.14 4.88 -4.14
C LEU A 53 11.62 5.00 -4.48
N THR A 54 11.93 5.41 -5.71
CA THR A 54 13.32 5.65 -6.14
C THR A 54 13.97 6.76 -5.32
N ARG A 55 13.25 7.87 -5.10
CA ARG A 55 13.75 8.99 -4.29
C ARG A 55 14.07 8.52 -2.88
N GLU A 56 13.16 7.79 -2.23
CA GLU A 56 13.34 7.31 -0.85
C GLU A 56 14.62 6.48 -0.73
N PHE A 57 14.81 5.52 -1.63
CA PHE A 57 15.98 4.65 -1.63
C PHE A 57 17.28 5.43 -1.81
N VAL A 58 17.34 6.34 -2.78
CA VAL A 58 18.53 7.18 -3.02
C VAL A 58 18.80 8.10 -1.82
N GLU A 59 17.74 8.70 -1.26
CA GLU A 59 17.84 9.59 -0.11
C GLU A 59 18.29 8.87 1.16
N ALA A 60 17.94 7.59 1.32
CA ALA A 60 18.44 6.75 2.41
C ALA A 60 19.96 6.54 2.32
N ILE A 61 20.46 6.26 1.12
CA ILE A 61 21.90 6.10 0.86
C ILE A 61 22.65 7.40 1.13
N VAL A 62 22.17 8.53 0.57
CA VAL A 62 22.82 9.84 0.71
C VAL A 62 22.88 10.29 2.18
N ARG A 63 21.87 9.92 2.99
CA ARG A 63 21.76 10.31 4.40
C ARG A 63 22.32 9.26 5.36
N ASP A 64 22.93 8.20 4.86
CA ASP A 64 23.47 7.09 5.67
C ASP A 64 22.48 6.56 6.73
N ARG A 65 21.25 6.26 6.27
CA ARG A 65 20.17 5.71 7.10
C ARG A 65 19.61 4.45 6.48
N HIS A 66 18.90 3.65 7.29
CA HIS A 66 18.05 2.60 6.74
C HIS A 66 16.98 3.20 5.81
N PRO A 67 16.74 2.57 4.64
CA PRO A 67 15.60 2.92 3.80
C PRO A 67 14.29 2.56 4.50
N ALA A 68 13.20 3.19 4.08
CA ALA A 68 11.87 2.93 4.62
C ALA A 68 11.48 1.45 4.48
N VAL A 69 11.87 0.83 3.36
CA VAL A 69 11.79 -0.63 3.16
C VAL A 69 13.20 -1.21 3.24
N ASN A 70 13.65 -1.49 4.46
CA ASN A 70 14.89 -2.20 4.72
C ASN A 70 14.71 -3.73 4.59
N VAL A 71 15.77 -4.51 4.84
CA VAL A 71 15.71 -5.98 4.67
C VAL A 71 14.74 -6.67 5.65
N TRP A 72 14.56 -6.16 6.86
CA TRP A 72 13.60 -6.71 7.83
C TRP A 72 12.16 -6.47 7.35
N GLU A 73 11.84 -5.25 6.91
CA GLU A 73 10.53 -4.93 6.31
C GLU A 73 10.29 -5.75 5.04
N ALA A 74 11.30 -5.88 4.17
CA ALA A 74 11.19 -6.67 2.95
C ALA A 74 10.89 -8.15 3.26
N ILE A 75 11.53 -8.73 4.28
CA ILE A 75 11.23 -10.10 4.74
C ILE A 75 9.80 -10.17 5.28
N ALA A 76 9.36 -9.21 6.10
CA ALA A 76 8.01 -9.18 6.65
C ALA A 76 6.93 -9.15 5.55
N TYR A 77 7.16 -8.44 4.45
CA TYR A 77 6.22 -8.39 3.32
C TYR A 77 6.25 -9.64 2.44
N THR A 78 7.43 -10.22 2.21
CA THR A 78 7.62 -11.25 1.18
C THR A 78 7.56 -12.68 1.71
N LEU A 79 8.03 -12.92 2.93
CA LEU A 79 8.07 -14.25 3.52
C LEU A 79 6.68 -14.89 3.67
N PRO A 80 5.61 -14.18 4.08
CA PRO A 80 4.28 -14.75 4.10
C PRO A 80 3.82 -15.26 2.73
N GLY A 81 4.15 -14.56 1.65
CA GLY A 81 3.83 -14.98 0.28
C GLY A 81 4.57 -16.25 -0.13
N ILE A 82 5.84 -16.38 0.25
CA ILE A 82 6.64 -17.59 0.01
C ILE A 82 6.04 -18.80 0.76
N VAL A 83 5.71 -18.62 2.04
CA VAL A 83 5.09 -19.67 2.87
C VAL A 83 3.69 -20.01 2.38
N ALA A 84 2.91 -19.03 1.93
CA ALA A 84 1.59 -19.26 1.33
C ALA A 84 1.68 -20.07 0.04
N HIS A 85 2.69 -19.81 -0.80
CA HIS A 85 2.95 -20.64 -1.97
C HIS A 85 3.27 -22.10 -1.59
N GLN A 86 4.11 -22.30 -0.57
CA GLN A 86 4.39 -23.65 -0.05
C GLN A 86 3.15 -24.33 0.52
N SER A 87 2.30 -23.59 1.23
CA SER A 87 1.01 -24.08 1.75
C SER A 87 0.09 -24.54 0.61
N ALA A 88 -0.02 -23.75 -0.46
CA ALA A 88 -0.82 -24.10 -1.63
C ALA A 88 -0.37 -25.41 -2.28
N LEU A 89 0.95 -25.64 -2.40
CA LEU A 89 1.51 -26.90 -2.89
C LEU A 89 1.23 -28.11 -1.98
N ARG A 90 0.84 -27.86 -0.72
CA ARG A 90 0.47 -28.89 0.28
C ARG A 90 -1.03 -28.93 0.54
N GLY A 91 -1.85 -28.53 -0.44
CA GLY A 91 -3.30 -28.56 -0.31
C GLY A 91 -3.87 -27.56 0.70
N GLY A 92 -3.16 -26.47 0.97
CA GLY A 92 -3.60 -25.43 1.90
C GLY A 92 -3.28 -25.72 3.36
N GLU A 93 -2.26 -26.53 3.65
CA GLU A 93 -1.78 -26.78 5.01
C GLU A 93 -1.45 -25.46 5.74
N CYS A 94 -1.86 -25.32 6.99
CA CYS A 94 -1.48 -24.16 7.80
C CYS A 94 -0.01 -24.26 8.21
N LEU A 95 0.84 -23.41 7.63
CA LEU A 95 2.28 -23.38 7.88
C LEU A 95 2.67 -22.23 8.80
N LYS A 96 3.69 -22.45 9.63
CA LYS A 96 4.27 -21.40 10.47
C LYS A 96 5.11 -20.45 9.62
N ILE A 97 4.90 -19.16 9.80
CA ILE A 97 5.75 -18.10 9.26
C ILE A 97 6.73 -17.71 10.35
N ARG A 98 8.03 -17.68 10.04
CA ARG A 98 9.06 -17.24 10.97
C ARG A 98 9.05 -15.71 11.06
N ASP A 99 9.04 -15.20 12.28
CA ASP A 99 9.29 -13.80 12.56
C ASP A 99 10.80 -13.55 12.71
N TYR A 100 11.31 -12.53 12.01
CA TYR A 100 12.72 -12.10 12.05
C TYR A 100 12.92 -10.84 12.92
N GLY A 101 11.84 -10.31 13.51
CA GLY A 101 11.86 -9.13 14.35
C GLY A 101 12.07 -7.83 13.56
N MET A 102 12.37 -6.78 14.30
CA MET A 102 12.60 -5.43 13.76
C MET A 102 14.07 -5.24 13.36
N ALA A 103 14.31 -4.28 12.47
CA ALA A 103 15.66 -3.85 12.14
C ALA A 103 16.40 -3.31 13.39
N PRO A 104 17.71 -3.57 13.54
CA PRO A 104 18.55 -2.88 14.51
C PRO A 104 18.50 -1.37 14.31
N VAL A 105 18.67 -0.64 15.42
CA VAL A 105 18.77 0.83 15.43
C VAL A 105 20.21 1.25 15.19
#